data_AF-A0A8S1DKM4-F1
#
_entry.id   AF-A0A8S1DKM4-F1
#
_cell.length_a   1.000
_cell.length_b   1.000
_cell.length_c   1.000
_cell.angle_alpha   90.00
_cell.angle_beta   90.00
_cell.angle_gamma   90.00
#
_symmetry.space_group_name_H-M   'P 1'
#
loop_
_entity.id
_entity.type
_entity.pdbx_description
1 polymer ?
#
loop_
_entity_poly.entity_id
_entity_poly.type
_entity_poly.pdbx_seq_one_letter_code
_entity_poly.pdbx_strand_id
1 'polypeptide(L)'
;MFIPQVNTIPGIEEVNMIKDDGSVIHFNNPKAQASLVANTFAITGHAEYKNISDLLPGILNQLGPDGLTQLKRIASSVASNPAAKAATDDSDDFVPELKANFDEASKAEVADSGK
;
A
#
# COMPACT_ATOMS: atom_id res chain seq x y z
N MET A 1 14.76 -2.05 43.07
CA MET A 1 14.06 -1.30 42.01
C MET A 1 14.84 -1.46 40.72
N PHE A 2 14.27 -2.12 39.71
CA PHE A 2 14.92 -2.26 38.40
C PHE A 2 14.52 -1.04 37.56
N ILE A 3 15.49 -0.19 37.24
CA ILE A 3 15.26 0.98 36.38
C ILE A 3 15.63 0.56 34.96
N PRO A 4 14.69 0.48 34.00
CA PRO A 4 15.03 0.15 32.64
C PRO A 4 15.97 1.23 32.07
N GLN A 5 17.19 0.82 31.72
CA GLN A 5 18.15 1.72 31.09
C GLN A 5 17.71 1.99 29.65
N VAL A 6 17.69 3.27 29.27
CA VAL A 6 17.40 3.73 27.91
C VAL A 6 18.71 4.02 27.22
N ASN A 7 18.97 3.35 26.10
CA ASN A 7 20.19 3.49 25.31
C ASN A 7 19.87 4.11 23.94
N THR A 8 20.72 5.01 23.46
CA THR A 8 20.63 5.53 22.10
C THR A 8 21.14 4.48 21.11
N ILE A 9 20.40 4.27 20.02
CA ILE A 9 20.84 3.39 18.93
C ILE A 9 21.49 4.27 17.85
N PRO A 10 22.81 4.14 17.60
CA PRO A 10 23.49 4.92 16.57
C PRO A 10 23.21 4.37 15.17
N GLY A 11 23.33 5.23 14.16
CA GLY A 11 23.35 4.81 12.75
C GLY A 11 22.02 4.30 12.19
N ILE A 12 20.88 4.76 12.73
CA ILE A 12 19.58 4.41 12.16
C ILE A 12 19.40 5.12 10.83
N GLU A 13 19.24 4.33 9.77
CA GLU A 13 18.96 4.85 8.43
C GLU A 13 17.48 5.17 8.26
N GLU A 14 16.60 4.28 8.70
CA GLU A 14 15.16 4.49 8.63
C GLU A 14 14.40 3.72 9.71
N VAL A 15 13.18 4.18 10.01
CA VAL A 15 12.20 3.44 10.80
C VAL A 15 10.87 3.47 10.05
N ASN A 16 10.27 2.31 9.87
CA ASN A 16 8.97 2.15 9.22
C ASN A 16 7.95 1.61 10.23
N MET A 17 6.88 2.35 10.48
CA MET A 17 5.72 1.86 11.23
C MET A 17 4.61 1.50 10.25
N ILE A 18 4.45 0.21 9.99
CA ILE A 18 3.44 -0.32 9.06
C ILE A 18 2.12 -0.46 9.81
N LYS A 19 1.07 0.18 9.29
CA LYS A 19 -0.29 0.06 9.81
C LYS A 19 -1.07 -1.00 9.04
N ASP A 20 -2.15 -1.47 9.64
CA ASP A 20 -3.07 -2.45 9.08
C ASP A 20 -3.91 -1.90 7.90
N ASP A 21 -4.07 -0.58 7.83
CA ASP A 21 -4.73 0.14 6.74
C ASP A 21 -3.90 0.22 5.43
N GLY A 22 -2.65 -0.25 5.44
CA GLY A 22 -1.76 -0.22 4.28
C GLY A 22 -0.93 1.05 4.13
N SER A 23 -1.05 2.00 5.07
CA SER A 23 -0.18 3.16 5.14
C SER A 23 0.98 2.93 6.11
N VAL A 24 2.07 3.66 5.87
CA VAL A 24 3.33 3.54 6.60
C VAL A 24 3.71 4.92 7.12
N ILE A 25 4.06 5.00 8.41
CA ILE A 25 4.73 6.16 8.97
C ILE A 25 6.23 5.91 8.80
N HIS A 26 6.83 6.63 7.87
CA HIS A 26 8.23 6.51 7.48
C HIS A 26 9.05 7.61 8.14
N PHE A 27 10.17 7.24 8.75
CA PHE A 27 11.15 8.17 9.28
C PHE A 27 12.48 7.95 8.58
N ASN A 28 13.02 9.00 7.95
CA ASN A 28 14.36 8.98 7.36
C ASN A 28 15.39 9.54 8.35
N ASN A 29 16.47 8.79 8.57
CA ASN A 29 17.56 9.05 9.53
C ASN A 29 17.10 9.53 10.93
N PRO A 30 16.15 8.86 11.60
CA PRO A 30 15.66 9.29 12.90
C PRO A 30 16.66 9.07 14.03
N LYS A 31 16.45 9.77 15.15
CA LYS A 31 17.08 9.45 16.43
C LYS A 31 16.24 8.39 17.13
N ALA A 32 16.82 7.24 17.42
CA ALA A 32 16.16 6.17 18.16
C ALA A 32 16.82 5.96 19.52
N GLN A 33 15.99 5.77 20.53
CA GLN A 33 16.38 5.30 21.84
C GLN A 33 15.57 4.05 22.16
N ALA A 34 16.17 3.09 22.84
CA ALA A 34 15.51 1.85 23.19
C ALA A 34 15.92 1.36 24.57
N SER A 35 14.96 0.71 25.22
CA SER A 35 15.22 -0.16 26.35
C SER A 35 14.76 -1.56 25.97
N LEU A 36 15.71 -2.41 25.56
CA LEU A 36 15.42 -3.77 25.09
C LEU A 36 14.80 -4.63 26.19
N VAL A 37 15.23 -4.47 27.44
CA VAL A 37 14.67 -5.21 28.58
C VAL A 37 13.20 -4.84 28.82
N ALA A 38 12.81 -3.59 28.53
CA ALA A 38 11.44 -3.12 28.65
C ALA A 38 10.63 -3.25 27.35
N ASN A 39 11.24 -3.70 26.25
CA ASN A 39 10.66 -3.70 24.90
C ASN A 39 10.11 -2.33 24.47
N THR A 40 10.75 -1.24 24.91
CA THR A 40 10.30 0.13 24.64
C THR A 40 11.25 0.82 23.68
N PHE A 41 10.70 1.44 22.64
CA PHE A 41 11.43 2.24 21.67
C PHE A 41 10.85 3.66 21.64
N ALA A 42 11.73 4.66 21.61
CA ALA A 42 11.39 6.06 21.42
C ALA A 42 12.06 6.54 20.14
N ILE A 43 11.25 6.93 19.16
CA ILE A 43 11.70 7.37 17.84
C ILE A 43 11.40 8.86 17.71
N THR A 44 12.42 9.66 17.41
CA THR A 44 12.30 11.11 17.22
C THR A 44 12.85 11.49 15.86
N GLY A 45 12.03 12.15 15.05
CA GLY A 45 12.42 12.58 13.71
C GLY A 45 11.24 13.13 12.92
N HIS A 46 11.50 13.50 11.67
CA HIS A 46 10.45 13.88 10.74
C HIS A 46 9.69 12.62 10.29
N ALA A 47 8.35 12.65 10.43
CA ALA A 47 7.48 11.56 10.03
C ALA A 47 6.82 11.88 8.68
N GLU A 48 6.97 10.98 7.73
CA GLU A 48 6.30 11.03 6.43
C GLU A 48 5.26 9.93 6.35
N TYR A 49 4.03 10.27 5.98
CA TYR A 49 2.94 9.32 5.80
C TYR A 49 2.89 8.91 4.33
N LYS A 50 3.21 7.64 4.05
CA LYS A 50 3.27 7.08 2.68
C LYS A 50 2.36 5.86 2.57
N ASN A 51 1.98 5.48 1.35
CA ASN A 51 1.37 4.16 1.14
C ASN A 51 2.48 3.11 1.04
N ILE A 52 2.17 1.88 1.45
CA ILE A 52 3.11 0.76 1.35
C ILE A 52 3.57 0.50 -0.09
N SER A 53 2.71 0.78 -1.07
CA SER A 53 3.01 0.68 -2.50
C SER A 53 4.09 1.66 -2.97
N ASP A 54 4.20 2.83 -2.34
CA ASP A 54 5.16 3.88 -2.71
C ASP A 54 6.59 3.55 -2.24
N LEU A 55 6.71 2.62 -1.28
CA LEU A 55 7.99 2.17 -0.71
C LEU A 55 8.49 0.87 -1.33
N LEU A 56 7.84 0.39 -2.40
CA LEU A 56 8.27 -0.79 -3.15
C LEU A 56 9.45 -0.46 -4.08
N PRO A 57 10.38 -1.40 -4.29
CA PRO A 57 10.43 -2.75 -3.71
C PRO A 57 11.12 -2.81 -2.33
N GLY A 58 11.71 -1.71 -1.84
CA GLY A 58 12.59 -1.70 -0.67
C GLY A 58 11.93 -2.19 0.63
N ILE A 59 10.65 -1.86 0.83
CA ILE A 59 9.90 -2.26 2.04
C ILE A 59 9.69 -3.77 2.15
N LEU A 60 9.77 -4.53 1.05
CA LEU A 60 9.48 -5.98 1.04
C LEU A 60 10.37 -6.78 1.99
N ASN A 61 11.63 -6.36 2.16
CA ASN A 61 12.58 -7.02 3.05
C ASN A 61 12.32 -6.75 4.54
N GLN A 62 11.48 -5.76 4.86
CA GLN A 62 11.10 -5.38 6.22
C GLN A 62 9.73 -5.96 6.60
N LEU A 63 8.95 -6.39 5.59
CA LEU A 63 7.66 -7.04 5.82
C LEU A 63 7.87 -8.51 6.20
N GLY A 64 7.25 -8.90 7.31
CA GLY A 64 7.03 -10.31 7.63
C GLY A 64 5.92 -10.94 6.80
N PRO A 65 5.63 -12.24 7.03
CA PRO A 65 4.56 -12.97 6.33
C PRO A 65 3.18 -12.29 6.40
N ASP A 66 2.88 -11.68 7.56
CA ASP A 66 1.63 -10.96 7.79
C ASP A 66 1.55 -9.66 6.98
N GLY A 67 2.65 -8.90 6.93
CA GLY A 67 2.75 -7.66 6.14
C GLY A 67 2.63 -7.92 4.64
N LEU A 68 3.19 -9.02 4.13
CA LEU A 68 3.04 -9.44 2.75
C LEU A 68 1.59 -9.87 2.42
N THR A 69 0.91 -10.50 3.37
CA THR A 69 -0.50 -10.87 3.22
C THR A 69 -1.40 -9.63 3.14
N GLN A 70 -1.12 -8.61 3.97
CA GLN A 70 -1.79 -7.32 3.89
C GLN A 70 -1.52 -6.62 2.55
N LEU A 71 -0.26 -6.56 2.12
CA LEU A 71 0.12 -6.01 0.82
C LEU A 71 -0.63 -6.70 -0.33
N LYS A 72 -0.70 -8.03 -0.31
CA LYS A 72 -1.44 -8.81 -1.33
C LYS A 72 -2.92 -8.46 -1.33
N ARG A 73 -3.53 -8.28 -0.15
CA ARG A 73 -4.95 -7.88 -0.03
C ARG A 73 -5.17 -6.48 -0.62
N ILE A 74 -4.29 -5.53 -0.30
CA ILE A 74 -4.35 -4.16 -0.82
C ILE A 74 -4.18 -4.16 -2.35
N ALA A 75 -3.17 -4.86 -2.86
CA ALA A 75 -2.94 -5.00 -4.30
C ALA A 75 -4.14 -5.63 -5.03
N SER A 76 -4.75 -6.66 -4.43
CA SER A 76 -5.94 -7.31 -4.98
C SER A 76 -7.17 -6.38 -4.96
N SER A 77 -7.32 -5.55 -3.93
CA SER A 77 -8.41 -4.56 -3.83
C SER A 77 -8.27 -3.42 -4.84
N VAL A 78 -7.03 -3.00 -5.14
CA VAL A 78 -6.77 -2.01 -6.18
C VAL A 78 -7.02 -2.61 -7.57
N ALA A 79 -6.64 -3.87 -7.79
CA ALA A 79 -6.90 -4.57 -9.04
C ALA A 79 -8.39 -4.87 -9.29
N SER A 80 -9.20 -5.02 -8.24
CA SER A 80 -10.64 -5.30 -8.33
C SER A 80 -11.52 -4.05 -8.47
N ASN A 81 -10.96 -2.83 -8.36
CA ASN A 81 -11.70 -1.59 -8.52
C ASN A 81 -11.27 -0.85 -9.81
N PRO A 82 -11.90 -1.14 -10.97
CA PRO A 82 -11.53 -0.56 -12.27
C PRO A 82 -11.80 0.96 -12.39
N ALA A 83 -12.41 1.59 -11.38
CA ALA A 83 -12.73 3.02 -11.39
C ALA A 83 -11.57 3.96 -10.99
N ALA A 84 -10.42 3.45 -10.55
CA ALA A 84 -9.24 4.27 -10.17
C ALA A 84 -8.14 4.31 -11.25
N LYS A 85 -8.43 3.83 -12.47
CA LYS A 85 -7.49 3.80 -13.61
C LYS A 85 -7.60 5.00 -14.57
N ALA A 86 -8.16 6.14 -14.12
CA ALA A 86 -8.46 7.29 -14.98
C ALA A 86 -7.63 8.56 -14.68
N ALA A 87 -6.43 8.44 -14.12
CA ALA A 87 -5.55 9.60 -13.90
C ALA A 87 -4.05 9.27 -14.00
N THR A 88 -3.64 8.57 -15.06
CA THR A 88 -2.29 8.75 -15.63
C THR A 88 -2.33 8.33 -17.09
N ASP A 89 -2.23 9.35 -17.92
CA ASP A 89 -2.07 9.36 -19.37
C ASP A 89 -0.74 8.71 -19.79
N ASP A 90 -0.72 8.21 -21.03
CA ASP A 90 0.44 7.80 -21.83
C ASP A 90 1.06 6.40 -21.61
N SER A 91 0.28 5.35 -21.92
CA SER A 91 0.80 4.12 -22.56
C SER A 91 -0.36 3.30 -23.14
N ASP A 92 -0.54 3.47 -24.44
CA ASP A 92 -1.60 3.00 -25.33
C ASP A 92 -1.59 1.47 -25.59
N ASP A 93 -1.38 0.63 -24.55
CA ASP A 93 -1.09 -0.80 -24.75
C ASP A 93 -1.76 -1.76 -23.74
N PHE A 94 -2.82 -1.31 -23.07
CA PHE A 94 -3.67 -2.20 -22.25
C PHE A 94 -5.15 -1.95 -22.49
N VAL A 95 -5.58 -2.08 -23.76
CA VAL A 95 -6.98 -2.34 -24.10
C VAL A 95 -7.27 -3.82 -23.79
N PRO A 96 -8.08 -4.15 -22.76
CA PRO A 96 -8.58 -5.51 -22.60
C PRO A 96 -9.55 -5.80 -23.74
N GLU A 97 -9.46 -6.97 -24.38
CA GLU A 97 -10.36 -7.34 -25.47
C GLU A 97 -11.84 -7.17 -25.05
N LEU A 98 -12.55 -6.31 -25.78
CA LEU A 98 -13.98 -6.06 -25.64
C LEU A 98 -14.75 -7.35 -25.97
N LYS A 99 -14.90 -8.25 -25.00
CA LYS A 99 -15.78 -9.43 -25.11
C LYS A 99 -17.23 -9.01 -24.94
N ALA A 100 -17.78 -8.41 -25.99
CA ALA A 100 -19.18 -8.52 -26.45
C ALA A 100 -19.36 -7.54 -27.61
N ASN A 101 -19.69 -8.05 -28.79
CA ASN A 101 -20.08 -7.20 -29.91
C ASN A 101 -21.40 -6.49 -29.52
N PHE A 102 -21.36 -5.17 -29.32
CA PHE A 102 -22.53 -4.34 -28.97
C PHE A 102 -23.68 -4.43 -29.99
N ASP A 103 -23.44 -5.06 -31.14
CA ASP A 103 -24.43 -5.35 -32.18
C ASP A 103 -25.54 -6.32 -31.71
N GLU A 104 -25.29 -7.15 -30.67
CA GLU A 104 -26.33 -8.02 -30.09
C GLU A 104 -27.25 -7.26 -29.13
N ALA A 105 -26.71 -6.30 -28.37
CA ALA A 105 -27.50 -5.42 -27.50
C ALA A 105 -28.41 -4.47 -28.31
N SER A 106 -27.96 -4.03 -29.50
CA SER A 106 -28.72 -3.12 -30.36
C SER A 106 -29.89 -3.78 -31.12
N LYS A 107 -29.92 -5.12 -31.22
CA LYS A 107 -31.03 -5.86 -31.86
C LYS A 107 -32.17 -6.19 -30.91
N ALA A 108 -31.96 -6.15 -29.60
CA ALA A 108 -32.98 -6.47 -28.61
C ALA A 108 -33.99 -5.32 -28.39
N GLU A 109 -33.66 -4.08 -28.78
CA GLU A 109 -34.53 -2.92 -28.55
C GLU A 109 -35.53 -2.66 -29.70
N VAL A 110 -35.34 -3.27 -30.87
CA VAL A 110 -36.20 -3.00 -32.06
C VAL A 110 -37.40 -3.96 -32.17
N ALA A 111 -37.55 -4.93 -31.27
CA ALA A 111 -38.62 -5.93 -31.33
C ALA A 111 -39.83 -5.67 -30.42
N ASP A 112 -39.85 -4.60 -29.63
CA ASP A 112 -41.01 -4.23 -28.79
C ASP A 112 -41.37 -2.75 -28.96
N SER A 113 -41.86 -2.38 -30.15
CA SER A 113 -42.81 -1.28 -30.30
C SER A 113 -43.75 -1.63 -31.45
N GLY A 114 -44.92 -2.14 -31.07
CA GLY A 114 -45.92 -2.64 -32.02
C GLY A 114 -46.49 -1.56 -32.93
N LYS A 115 -46.86 -1.97 -34.14
CA LYS A 115 -48.25 -2.06 -34.61
C LYS A 115 -48.33 -2.77 -35.95
#